data_AF-A0A2A3V106-F1
#
_entry.id   AF-A0A2A3V106-F1
#
_cell.length_a   1.000
_cell.length_b   1.000
_cell.length_c   1.000
_cell.angle_alpha   90.00
_cell.angle_beta   90.00
_cell.angle_gamma   90.00
#
_symmetry.space_group_name_H-M   'P 1'
#
loop_
_entity.id
_entity.type
_entity.pdbx_description
1 polymer ?
#
loop_
_entity_poly.entity_id
_entity_poly.type
_entity_poly.pdbx_seq_one_letter_code
_entity_poly.pdbx_strand_id
1 'polypeptide(L)'
;MDTWHRLENDGYSTVPRYLPLIGDLMDGLSKGSPLSTTYLALWFRVSDEGLIEIRDKAALAFESGFASERGVTTWAGRMKKLKELGFISCREGSTGEFHYVLIVHPLVAVKKLLDEGIIPKGKTYNILSERVIEVGASWEG
;
A
#
# COMPACT_ATOMS: atom_id res chain seq x y z
N MET A 1 -7.47 -13.71 -30.20
CA MET A 1 -7.69 -12.75 -29.08
C MET A 1 -6.32 -12.46 -28.54
N ASP A 2 -5.90 -11.20 -28.58
CA ASP A 2 -4.58 -10.83 -28.09
C ASP A 2 -4.60 -10.88 -26.56
N THR A 3 -3.64 -11.58 -25.97
CA THR A 3 -3.50 -11.76 -24.52
C THR A 3 -2.26 -11.05 -24.03
N TRP A 4 -2.32 -10.44 -22.84
CA TRP A 4 -1.15 -9.78 -22.24
C TRP A 4 -0.12 -10.81 -21.74
N HIS A 5 1.17 -10.56 -21.98
CA HIS A 5 2.26 -11.42 -21.52
C HIS A 5 3.48 -10.60 -21.06
N ARG A 6 3.98 -10.88 -19.85
CA ARG A 6 5.08 -10.09 -19.22
C ARG A 6 6.42 -10.11 -19.96
N LEU A 7 6.62 -11.06 -20.87
CA LEU A 7 7.84 -11.13 -21.70
C LEU A 7 7.69 -10.40 -23.04
N GLU A 8 6.47 -9.99 -23.38
CA GLU A 8 6.15 -9.30 -24.64
C GLU A 8 5.64 -7.87 -24.40
N ASN A 9 5.26 -7.56 -23.17
CA ASN A 9 4.71 -6.27 -22.77
C ASN A 9 5.45 -5.71 -21.56
N ASP A 10 5.89 -4.46 -21.69
CA ASP A 10 6.56 -3.71 -20.64
C ASP A 10 5.57 -3.01 -19.70
N GLY A 11 6.10 -2.38 -18.65
CA GLY A 11 5.30 -1.55 -17.73
C GLY A 11 4.55 -2.34 -16.65
N TYR A 12 5.11 -3.46 -16.19
CA TYR A 12 4.57 -4.23 -15.05
C TYR A 12 5.41 -4.03 -13.79
N SER A 13 4.79 -4.25 -12.63
CA SER A 13 5.47 -4.27 -11.33
C SER A 13 5.30 -5.64 -10.68
N THR A 14 6.35 -6.14 -10.03
CA THR A 14 6.29 -7.35 -9.21
C THR A 14 5.84 -6.98 -7.80
N VAL A 15 4.64 -7.40 -7.43
CA VAL A 15 4.04 -7.11 -6.13
C VAL A 15 3.75 -8.38 -5.33
N PRO A 16 3.73 -8.33 -3.98
CA PRO A 16 3.41 -9.51 -3.18
C PRO A 16 2.00 -10.05 -3.44
N ARG A 17 1.87 -11.39 -3.59
CA ARG A 17 0.58 -12.06 -3.88
C ARG A 17 -0.45 -11.96 -2.74
N TYR A 18 -0.02 -11.55 -1.55
CA TYR A 18 -0.90 -11.28 -0.42
C TYR A 18 -1.37 -9.81 -0.34
N LEU A 19 -0.88 -8.93 -1.22
CA LEU A 19 -1.20 -7.50 -1.20
C LEU A 19 -2.73 -7.20 -1.24
N PRO A 20 -3.57 -7.93 -1.99
CA PRO A 20 -5.02 -7.70 -1.95
C PRO A 20 -5.64 -7.94 -0.56
N LEU A 21 -5.14 -8.91 0.19
CA LEU A 21 -5.61 -9.22 1.56
C LEU A 21 -5.14 -8.17 2.57
N ILE A 22 -3.94 -7.62 2.35
CA ILE A 22 -3.47 -6.43 3.07
C ILE A 22 -4.41 -5.24 2.80
N GLY A 23 -4.80 -5.03 1.54
CA GLY A 23 -5.77 -4.00 1.15
C GLY A 23 -7.11 -4.13 1.87
N ASP A 24 -7.72 -5.32 1.89
CA ASP A 24 -8.98 -5.58 2.60
C ASP A 24 -8.87 -5.25 4.11
N LEU A 25 -7.77 -5.69 4.73
CA LEU A 25 -7.49 -5.41 6.13
C LEU A 25 -7.34 -3.90 6.40
N MET A 26 -6.63 -3.18 5.53
CA MET A 26 -6.44 -1.73 5.63
C MET A 26 -7.75 -0.95 5.48
N ASP A 27 -8.61 -1.36 4.54
CA ASP A 27 -9.91 -0.73 4.32
C ASP A 27 -10.84 -0.97 5.51
N GLY A 28 -10.76 -2.16 6.13
CA GLY A 28 -11.45 -2.46 7.39
C GLY A 28 -11.04 -1.55 8.55
N LEU A 29 -9.76 -1.13 8.60
CA LEU A 29 -9.22 -0.18 9.58
C LEU A 29 -9.56 1.28 9.30
N SER A 30 -10.00 1.61 8.09
CA SER A 30 -10.37 2.97 7.68
C SER A 30 -11.75 3.01 7.02
N LYS A 31 -12.78 2.69 7.81
CA LYS A 31 -14.17 2.66 7.33
C LYS A 31 -14.58 4.01 6.73
N GLY A 32 -15.18 3.97 5.53
CA GLY A 32 -15.56 5.16 4.77
C GLY A 32 -14.37 5.94 4.19
N SER A 33 -13.16 5.40 4.33
CA SER A 33 -11.91 6.01 3.91
C SER A 33 -10.90 4.98 3.39
N PRO A 34 -11.27 4.15 2.39
CA PRO A 34 -10.44 3.04 1.93
C PRO A 34 -9.03 3.50 1.53
N LEU A 35 -8.04 2.72 1.95
CA LEU A 35 -6.61 2.96 1.80
C LEU A 35 -6.00 2.10 0.69
N SER A 36 -6.63 0.97 0.35
CA SER A 36 -6.09 -0.06 -0.53
C SER A 36 -5.65 0.46 -1.90
N THR A 37 -6.47 1.28 -2.56
CA THR A 37 -6.13 1.84 -3.88
C THR A 37 -4.96 2.82 -3.82
N THR A 38 -4.87 3.61 -2.75
CA THR A 38 -3.73 4.52 -2.53
C THR A 38 -2.45 3.73 -2.30
N TYR A 39 -2.51 2.67 -1.50
CA TYR A 39 -1.36 1.81 -1.25
C TYR A 39 -0.93 1.05 -2.50
N LEU A 40 -1.87 0.56 -3.30
CA LEU A 40 -1.60 -0.09 -4.57
C LEU A 40 -0.89 0.85 -5.57
N ALA A 41 -1.35 2.10 -5.67
CA ALA A 41 -0.69 3.11 -6.51
C ALA A 41 0.77 3.34 -6.08
N LEU A 42 1.07 3.34 -4.78
CA LEU A 42 2.44 3.43 -4.28
C LEU A 42 3.28 2.20 -4.68
N TRP A 43 2.74 0.99 -4.58
CA TRP A 43 3.42 -0.25 -4.99
C TRP A 43 3.77 -0.30 -6.48
N PHE A 44 3.03 0.42 -7.33
CA PHE A 44 3.35 0.55 -8.75
C PHE A 44 4.37 1.65 -9.06
N ARG A 45 4.80 2.41 -8.05
CA ARG A 45 5.81 3.49 -8.16
C ARG A 45 7.09 3.21 -7.36
N VAL A 46 7.13 2.12 -6.61
CA VAL A 46 8.24 1.79 -5.70
C VAL A 46 9.45 1.26 -6.46
N SER A 47 10.66 1.67 -6.06
CA SER A 47 11.92 1.08 -6.51
C SER A 47 12.19 -0.27 -5.82
N ASP A 48 13.20 -1.00 -6.28
CA ASP A 48 13.61 -2.27 -5.68
C ASP A 48 14.06 -2.12 -4.20
N GLU A 49 14.51 -0.92 -3.81
CA GLU A 49 14.89 -0.58 -2.42
C GLU A 49 13.69 -0.14 -1.56
N GLY A 50 12.47 -0.17 -2.09
CA GLY A 50 11.28 0.21 -1.34
C GLY A 50 11.01 1.73 -1.28
N LEU A 51 11.72 2.54 -2.07
CA LEU A 51 11.61 4.00 -2.06
C LEU A 51 10.74 4.52 -3.21
N ILE A 52 9.98 5.58 -2.92
CA ILE A 52 9.20 6.35 -3.88
C ILE A 52 9.57 7.82 -3.71
N GLU A 53 9.93 8.49 -4.80
CA GLU A 53 10.10 9.94 -4.87
C GLU A 53 8.86 10.57 -5.54
N ILE A 54 8.02 11.25 -4.75
CA ILE A 54 6.77 11.84 -5.23
C ILE A 54 7.02 13.30 -5.64
N ARG A 55 7.20 13.49 -6.95
CA ARG A 55 7.32 14.82 -7.57
C ARG A 55 5.97 15.43 -7.95
N ASP A 56 5.02 14.58 -8.35
CA ASP A 56 3.67 15.00 -8.75
C ASP A 56 2.62 14.29 -7.89
N LYS A 57 2.05 15.03 -6.94
CA LYS A 57 0.98 14.53 -6.06
C LYS A 57 -0.36 14.38 -6.78
N ALA A 58 -0.59 15.18 -7.83
CA ALA A 58 -1.85 15.13 -8.57
C ALA A 58 -1.95 13.84 -9.38
N ALA A 59 -0.85 13.43 -10.03
CA ALA A 59 -0.77 12.14 -10.72
C ALA A 59 -1.05 10.97 -9.78
N LEU A 60 -0.39 10.91 -8.63
CA LEU A 60 -0.62 9.83 -7.65
C LEU A 60 -2.01 9.85 -7.03
N ALA A 61 -2.59 11.03 -6.78
CA ALA A 61 -3.97 11.14 -6.33
C ALA A 61 -4.93 10.58 -7.37
N PHE A 62 -4.72 10.90 -8.65
CA PHE A 62 -5.53 10.40 -9.75
C PHE A 62 -5.41 8.87 -9.90
N GLU A 63 -4.18 8.32 -9.87
CA GLU A 63 -3.91 6.87 -9.90
C GLU A 63 -4.54 6.13 -8.72
N SER A 64 -4.64 6.79 -7.57
CA SER A 64 -5.32 6.26 -6.38
C SER A 64 -6.85 6.30 -6.49
N GLY A 65 -7.41 6.85 -7.58
CA GLY A 65 -8.83 6.97 -7.84
C GLY A 65 -9.46 8.32 -7.47
N PHE A 66 -8.67 9.34 -7.15
CA PHE A 66 -9.17 10.65 -6.70
C PHE A 66 -9.08 11.70 -7.81
N ALA A 67 -10.06 11.71 -8.72
CA ALA A 67 -10.08 12.60 -9.89
C ALA A 67 -10.72 13.99 -9.67
N SER A 68 -11.13 14.33 -8.43
CA SER A 68 -11.82 15.60 -8.15
C SER A 68 -10.85 16.76 -7.86
N GLU A 69 -11.36 18.00 -7.82
CA GLU A 69 -10.60 19.20 -7.43
C GLU A 69 -9.96 19.07 -6.03
N ARG A 70 -10.56 18.25 -5.15
CA ARG A 70 -10.06 17.97 -3.80
C ARG A 70 -9.26 16.66 -3.75
N GLY A 71 -8.92 16.06 -4.88
CA GLY A 71 -8.31 14.74 -4.99
C GLY A 71 -6.99 14.64 -4.23
N VAL A 72 -6.11 15.63 -4.38
CA VAL A 72 -4.83 15.69 -3.65
C VAL A 72 -5.03 15.78 -2.14
N THR A 73 -6.03 16.53 -1.67
CA THR A 73 -6.35 16.64 -0.24
C THR A 73 -6.85 15.32 0.32
N THR A 74 -7.77 14.65 -0.39
CA THR A 74 -8.27 13.33 -0.01
C THR A 74 -7.15 12.30 0.02
N TRP A 75 -6.32 12.27 -1.04
CA TRP A 75 -5.13 11.42 -1.14
C TRP A 75 -4.16 11.66 0.02
N ALA A 76 -3.85 12.91 0.34
CA ALA A 76 -2.99 13.24 1.47
C ALA A 76 -3.55 12.72 2.80
N GLY A 77 -4.88 12.73 2.97
CA GLY A 77 -5.54 12.09 4.11
C GLY A 77 -5.29 10.58 4.18
N ARG A 78 -5.32 9.88 3.04
CA ARG A 78 -4.98 8.45 2.94
C ARG A 78 -3.52 8.20 3.29
N MET A 79 -2.61 8.99 2.72
CA MET A 79 -1.17 8.91 3.02
C MET A 79 -0.87 9.09 4.51
N LYS A 80 -1.52 10.05 5.18
CA LYS A 80 -1.40 10.22 6.64
C LYS A 80 -1.86 8.97 7.39
N LYS A 81 -2.97 8.36 7.01
CA LYS A 81 -3.47 7.15 7.66
C LYS A 81 -2.57 5.94 7.40
N LEU A 82 -2.02 5.79 6.20
CA LEU A 82 -1.03 4.77 5.87
C LEU A 82 0.22 4.89 6.76
N LYS A 83 0.71 6.12 6.96
CA LYS A 83 1.84 6.42 7.84
C LYS A 83 1.52 6.12 9.30
N GLU A 84 0.34 6.54 9.78
CA GLU A 84 -0.14 6.27 11.15
C GLU A 84 -0.21 4.77 11.44
N LEU A 85 -0.72 3.97 10.50
CA LEU A 85 -0.82 2.52 10.60
C LEU A 85 0.52 1.80 10.37
N GLY A 86 1.59 2.53 10.04
CA GLY A 86 2.94 1.97 9.89
C GLY A 86 3.20 1.24 8.58
N PHE A 87 2.35 1.38 7.56
CA PHE A 87 2.57 0.77 6.24
C PHE A 87 3.56 1.56 5.38
N ILE A 88 3.76 2.84 5.69
CA ILE A 88 4.73 3.70 5.02
C ILE A 88 5.48 4.56 6.03
N SER A 89 6.71 4.92 5.68
CA SER A 89 7.47 5.98 6.34
C SER A 89 7.68 7.13 5.38
N CYS A 90 7.57 8.36 5.85
CA CYS A 90 7.62 9.55 4.98
C CYS A 90 8.68 10.52 5.49
N ARG A 91 9.43 11.10 4.55
CA ARG A 91 10.37 12.18 4.81
C ARG A 91 10.05 13.37 3.90
N GLU A 92 10.02 14.54 4.51
CA GLU A 92 9.80 15.79 3.80
C GLU A 92 10.93 16.10 2.81
N GLY A 93 10.56 16.74 1.70
CA GLY A 93 11.47 17.21 0.66
C GLY A 93 10.86 18.37 -0.11
N SER A 94 11.30 18.61 -1.34
CA SER A 94 10.92 19.81 -2.10
C SER A 94 9.42 19.91 -2.42
N THR A 95 8.69 18.78 -2.42
CA THR A 95 7.23 18.75 -2.64
C THR A 95 6.44 18.59 -1.33
N GLY A 96 7.08 18.69 -0.17
CA GLY A 96 6.45 18.62 1.16
C GLY A 96 6.52 17.24 1.83
N GLU A 97 5.65 16.99 2.81
CA GLU A 97 5.71 15.83 3.74
C GLU A 97 5.89 14.45 3.06
N PHE A 98 5.27 14.26 1.91
CA PHE A 98 5.25 12.98 1.18
C PHE A 98 6.24 12.94 0.02
N HIS A 99 7.26 13.81 -0.01
CA HIS A 99 8.22 13.83 -1.11
C HIS A 99 9.02 12.52 -1.20
N TYR A 100 9.50 11.99 -0.08
CA TYR A 100 10.11 10.67 -0.01
C TYR A 100 9.22 9.74 0.80
N VAL A 101 8.86 8.60 0.23
CA VAL A 101 8.04 7.57 0.88
C VAL A 101 8.75 6.23 0.80
N LEU A 102 8.95 5.59 1.94
CA LEU A 102 9.41 4.21 2.04
C LEU A 102 8.23 3.30 2.30
N ILE A 103 8.12 2.22 1.54
CA ILE A 103 7.20 1.12 1.83
C ILE A 103 7.78 0.31 2.98
N VAL A 104 7.02 0.21 4.07
CA VAL A 104 7.35 -0.71 5.16
C VAL A 104 6.88 -2.11 4.77
N HIS A 105 7.65 -3.14 5.11
CA HIS A 105 7.28 -4.53 4.84
C HIS A 105 5.84 -4.80 5.32
N PRO A 106 4.87 -5.14 4.45
CA PRO A 106 3.45 -5.13 4.81
C PRO A 106 3.10 -6.08 5.95
N LEU A 107 3.74 -7.25 5.98
CA LEU A 107 3.49 -8.24 7.04
C LEU A 107 4.09 -7.82 8.38
N VAL A 108 5.16 -7.02 8.38
CA VAL A 108 5.73 -6.46 9.62
C VAL A 108 4.79 -5.38 10.17
N ALA A 109 4.23 -4.53 9.30
CA ALA A 109 3.22 -3.55 9.71
C ALA A 109 1.97 -4.25 10.30
N VAL A 110 1.45 -5.29 9.64
CA VAL A 110 0.32 -6.06 10.17
C VAL A 110 0.64 -6.75 11.49
N LYS A 111 1.83 -7.37 11.62
CA LYS A 111 2.28 -7.98 12.89
C LYS A 111 2.26 -6.97 14.03
N LYS A 112 2.81 -5.77 13.80
CA LYS A 112 2.79 -4.68 14.78
C LYS A 112 1.35 -4.32 15.20
N LEU A 113 0.45 -4.15 14.24
CA LEU A 113 -0.95 -3.81 14.52
C LEU A 113 -1.71 -4.92 15.26
N LEU A 114 -1.32 -6.20 15.07
CA LEU A 114 -1.84 -7.33 15.86
C LEU A 114 -1.31 -7.30 17.29
N ASP A 115 -0.01 -7.08 17.46
CA ASP A 115 0.64 -7.02 18.78
C ASP A 115 0.10 -5.85 19.62
N GLU A 116 -0.26 -4.73 18.98
CA GLU A 116 -0.93 -3.58 19.59
C GLU A 116 -2.43 -3.78 19.83
N GLY A 117 -3.01 -4.90 19.39
CA GLY A 117 -4.44 -5.20 19.55
C GLY A 117 -5.37 -4.36 18.67
N ILE A 118 -4.85 -3.64 17.68
CA ILE A 118 -5.62 -2.81 16.75
C ILE A 118 -6.41 -3.70 15.76
N ILE A 119 -5.80 -4.81 15.32
CA ILE A 119 -6.44 -5.80 14.45
C ILE A 119 -6.76 -7.06 15.25
N PRO A 120 -7.97 -7.64 15.14
CA PRO A 120 -8.28 -8.93 15.74
C PRO A 120 -7.76 -10.10 14.90
N LYS A 121 -7.44 -11.23 15.56
CA LYS A 121 -7.22 -12.53 14.89
C LYS A 121 -8.56 -13.13 14.41
N GLY A 122 -9.17 -12.49 13.41
CA GLY A 122 -10.45 -12.87 12.82
C GLY A 122 -10.32 -13.45 11.41
N LYS A 123 -11.46 -13.53 10.69
CA LYS A 123 -11.54 -14.13 9.34
C LYS A 123 -10.50 -13.59 8.36
N THR A 124 -10.38 -12.27 8.21
CA THR A 124 -9.42 -11.64 7.28
C THR A 124 -7.97 -11.98 7.64
N TYR A 125 -7.62 -11.97 8.92
CA TYR A 125 -6.27 -12.34 9.38
C TYR A 125 -5.96 -13.82 9.11
N ASN A 126 -6.92 -14.72 9.33
CA ASN A 126 -6.72 -16.15 9.08
C ASN A 126 -6.48 -16.43 7.60
N ILE A 127 -7.27 -15.81 6.71
CA ILE A 127 -7.10 -15.92 5.25
C ILE A 127 -5.74 -15.35 4.81
N LEU A 128 -5.33 -14.19 5.38
CA LEU A 128 -4.00 -13.64 5.13
C LEU A 128 -2.90 -14.61 5.58
N SER A 129 -3.03 -15.20 6.76
CA SER A 129 -2.04 -16.14 7.31
C SER A 129 -1.90 -17.39 6.46
N GLU A 130 -3.00 -17.95 5.98
CA GLU A 130 -3.01 -19.07 5.04
C GLU A 130 -2.29 -18.68 3.74
N ARG A 131 -2.57 -17.50 3.17
CA ARG A 131 -1.90 -17.01 1.96
C ARG A 131 -0.40 -16.78 2.17
N VAL A 132 0.01 -16.28 3.34
CA VAL A 132 1.43 -16.08 3.67
C VAL A 132 2.18 -17.42 3.65
N ILE A 133 1.59 -18.45 4.25
CA ILE A 133 2.14 -19.82 4.24
C ILE A 133 2.18 -20.38 2.80
N GLU A 134 1.06 -20.27 2.07
CA GLU A 134 0.91 -20.77 0.69
C GLU A 134 2.02 -20.25 -0.23
N VAL A 135 2.39 -18.98 -0.10
CA VAL A 135 3.38 -18.34 -0.99
C VAL A 135 4.81 -18.37 -0.43
N GLY A 136 5.03 -18.99 0.73
CA GLY A 136 6.34 -19.05 1.39
C GLY A 136 6.86 -17.72 1.90
N ALA A 137 5.96 -16.77 2.24
CA ALA A 137 6.34 -15.48 2.81
C ALA A 137 6.55 -15.57 4.34
N SER A 138 7.20 -14.56 4.91
CA SER A 138 7.46 -14.47 6.35
C SER A 138 6.86 -13.22 6.98
N TRP A 139 6.45 -13.35 8.24
CA TRP A 139 6.08 -12.21 9.10
C TRP A 139 7.30 -11.47 9.66
N GLU A 140 8.49 -12.02 9.43
CA GLU A 140 9.78 -11.42 9.76
C GLU A 140 10.32 -10.73 8.49
N GLY A 141 10.91 -9.54 8.68
CA GLY A 141 11.51 -8.75 7.60
C GLY A 141 12.95 -9.13 7.33
#